data_AF-A0A2N5I4F2-F1
#
_entry.id   AF-A0A2N5I4F2-F1
#
_cell.length_a   1.000
_cell.length_b   1.000
_cell.length_c   1.000
_cell.angle_alpha   90.00
_cell.angle_beta   90.00
_cell.angle_gamma   90.00
#
_symmetry.space_group_name_H-M   'P 1'
#
loop_
_entity.id
_entity.type
_entity.pdbx_description
1 polymer ?
#
loop_
_entity_poly.entity_id
_entity_poly.type
_entity_poly.pdbx_seq_one_letter_code
_entity_poly.pdbx_strand_id
1 'polypeptide(L)' 'MAAGIEKEEQADFLCAENCQKAQGNFFSRPLPAEEIEFLFYQFGNVLVNTCTFCG' A
#
# COMPACT_ATOMS: atom_id res chain seq x y z
N MET A 1 10.75 -4.06 -4.27
CA MET A 1 9.42 -4.29 -3.67
C MET A 1 9.65 -4.92 -2.32
N ALA A 2 9.16 -4.30 -1.26
CA ALA A 2 9.25 -4.82 0.10
C ALA A 2 7.90 -5.40 0.54
N ALA A 3 7.92 -6.41 1.41
CA ALA A 3 6.73 -7.06 1.95
C ALA A 3 6.86 -7.19 3.46
N GLY A 4 5.72 -7.26 4.16
CA GLY A 4 5.69 -7.44 5.61
C GLY A 4 5.93 -6.14 6.39
N ILE A 5 5.48 -5.00 5.85
CA ILE A 5 5.53 -3.71 6.58
C ILE A 5 4.41 -3.71 7.61
N GLU A 6 4.77 -3.64 8.88
CA GLU A 6 3.85 -3.66 10.02
C GLU A 6 3.87 -2.36 10.80
N LYS A 7 4.94 -1.56 10.65
CA LYS A 7 5.13 -0.29 11.34
C LYS A 7 5.59 0.82 10.40
N GLU A 8 5.37 2.06 10.83
CA GLU A 8 5.73 3.28 10.12
C GLU A 8 7.26 3.38 9.91
N GLU A 9 8.07 3.01 10.91
CA GLU A 9 9.53 3.16 10.81
C GLU A 9 10.14 2.25 9.73
N GLN A 10 9.49 1.12 9.43
CA GLN A 10 9.88 0.23 8.33
C GLN A 10 9.54 0.86 6.98
N ALA A 11 8.42 1.58 6.89
CA ALA A 11 8.04 2.32 5.71
C ALA A 11 9.02 3.47 5.43
N ASP A 12 9.33 4.24 6.47
CA ASP A 12 10.28 5.37 6.41
C ASP A 12 11.67 4.92 5.97
N PHE A 13 12.17 3.83 6.55
CA PHE A 13 13.47 3.26 6.18
C PHE A 13 13.51 2.89 4.70
N LEU A 14 12.53 2.12 4.25
CA LEU A 14 12.46 1.68 2.86
C LEU A 14 12.27 2.86 1.91
N CYS A 15 11.60 3.91 2.38
CA CYS A 15 11.42 5.10 1.59
C CYS A 15 12.74 5.86 1.40
N ALA A 16 13.52 6.02 2.47
CA ALA A 16 14.87 6.58 2.40
C ALA A 16 15.79 5.79 1.44
N GLU A 17 15.59 4.47 1.37
CA GLU A 17 16.27 3.57 0.44
C GLU A 17 15.67 3.55 -0.99
N ASN A 18 14.81 4.52 -1.34
CA ASN A 18 14.16 4.65 -2.64
C ASN A 18 13.30 3.43 -3.05
N CYS A 19 12.75 2.69 -2.08
CA CYS A 19 11.80 1.62 -2.37
C CYS A 19 10.45 2.21 -2.82
N GLN A 20 10.06 1.98 -4.07
CA GLN A 20 8.83 2.57 -4.63
C GLN A 20 7.56 1.76 -4.38
N LYS A 21 7.70 0.50 -3.92
CA LYS A 21 6.58 -0.43 -3.76
C LYS A 21 6.74 -1.22 -2.47
N ALA A 22 5.75 -1.15 -1.61
CA ALA A 22 5.68 -1.95 -0.40
C ALA A 22 4.28 -2.51 -0.17
N GLN A 23 4.22 -3.60 0.58
CA GLN A 23 2.97 -4.20 1.06
C GLN A 23 3.16 -4.66 2.50
N GLY A 24 2.10 -4.57 3.30
CA GLY A 24 2.06 -5.15 4.63
C GLY A 24 0.86 -4.67 5.42
N ASN A 25 0.68 -5.24 6.62
CA ASN A 25 -0.45 -4.96 7.49
C ASN A 25 -0.53 -3.48 7.93
N PHE A 26 0.59 -2.75 7.89
CA PHE A 26 0.63 -1.31 8.09
C PHE A 26 -0.24 -0.55 7.08
N PHE A 27 -0.27 -1.01 5.82
CA PHE A 27 -1.08 -0.42 4.75
C PHE A 27 -2.48 -1.03 4.70
N SER A 28 -2.55 -2.36 4.62
CA SER A 28 -3.79 -3.12 4.59
C SER A 28 -3.49 -4.58 4.90
N ARG A 29 -4.39 -5.23 5.66
CA ARG A 29 -4.44 -6.68 5.71
C ARG A 29 -4.75 -7.27 4.32
N PRO A 30 -4.45 -8.55 4.05
CA PRO A 30 -5.02 -9.26 2.92
C PRO A 30 -6.56 -9.21 2.99
N LEU A 31 -7.17 -8.82 1.88
CA LEU A 31 -8.61 -8.71 1.74
C LEU A 31 -9.11 -9.86 0.86
N PRO A 32 -10.30 -10.42 1.14
CA PRO A 32 -10.96 -11.34 0.23
C PRO A 32 -11.36 -10.64 -1.08
N ALA A 33 -11.58 -11.43 -2.13
CA ALA A 33 -11.90 -10.89 -3.46
C ALA A 33 -13.11 -9.94 -3.46
N GLU A 34 -14.16 -10.31 -2.73
CA GLU A 34 -15.41 -9.53 -2.62
C GLU A 34 -15.17 -8.13 -2.01
N GLU A 35 -14.30 -8.03 -0.99
CA GLU A 35 -13.95 -6.75 -0.37
C GLU A 35 -13.09 -5.89 -1.31
N ILE A 36 -12.19 -6.52 -2.08
CA ILE A 36 -11.37 -5.84 -3.08
C ILE A 36 -12.23 -5.23 -4.19
N GLU A 37 -13.21 -5.98 -4.71
CA GLU A 37 -14.13 -5.48 -5.73
C GLU A 37 -14.88 -4.24 -5.23
N PHE A 38 -15.38 -4.28 -4.00
CA PHE A 38 -16.06 -3.12 -3.39
C PHE A 38 -15.15 -1.89 -3.34
N LEU A 39 -13.89 -2.04 -2.90
CA LEU A 39 -12.91 -0.95 -2.89
C LEU A 39 -12.60 -0.44 -4.29
N PHE A 40 -12.45 -1.33 -5.28
CA PHE A 40 -12.21 -0.93 -6.67
C PHE A 40 -13.38 -0.13 -7.25
N TYR A 41 -14.63 -0.48 -6.95
CA TYR A 41 -15.77 0.32 -7.41
C TYR A 41 -15.95 1.62 -6.63
N GLN A 42 -15.67 1.63 -5.32
CA GLN A 42 -15.80 2.81 -4.48
C GLN A 42 -14.72 3.86 -4.80
N PHE A 43 -13.50 3.43 -5.11
CA PHE A 43 -12.34 4.30 -5.30
C PHE A 43 -11.80 4.32 -6.74
N GLY A 44 -12.35 3.53 -7.67
CA GLY A 44 -11.82 3.36 -9.03
C GLY A 44 -11.82 4.62 -9.92
N ASN A 45 -12.56 5.67 -9.54
CA ASN A 45 -12.52 6.98 -10.21
C ASN A 45 -11.52 7.97 -9.58
N VAL A 46 -10.84 7.58 -8.49
CA VAL A 46 -9.83 8.39 -7.79
C VAL A 46 -8.48 7.70 -7.94
N LEU A 47 -7.77 8.03 -9.02
CA LEU A 47 -6.32 7.94 -9.16
C LEU A 47 -5.63 6.80 -8.37
N VAL A 48 -5.66 5.57 -8.87
CA VAL A 48 -4.73 4.48 -8.46
C VAL A 48 -3.25 4.79 -8.78
N ASN A 49 -2.91 6.05 -9.05
CA ASN A 49 -1.60 6.52 -9.49
C ASN A 49 -0.77 7.25 -8.43
N THR A 50 -1.15 7.18 -7.17
CA THR A 50 -0.26 7.62 -6.08
C THR A 50 -0.12 6.52 -5.05
N CYS A 51 0.48 5.39 -5.45
CA CYS A 51 1.23 4.58 -4.51
C CYS A 51 2.58 5.28 -4.26
N THR A 52 2.52 6.53 -3.80
CA THR A 52 3.72 7.25 -3.36
C THR A 52 3.98 6.77 -1.94
N PHE A 53 4.62 5.61 -1.82
CA PHE A 53 5.14 5.09 -0.55
C PHE A 53 6.16 6.06 0.08
N CYS A 54 6.66 6.99 -0.72
CA CYS A 54 7.57 8.08 -0.36
C CYS A 54 6.94 9.46 -0.58
N GLY A 55 6.00 9.84 0.27
CA GLY A 55 5.35 11.15 0.23
C GLY A 55 5.00 11.62 1.62
#